data_AF-A0A1I8AAQ8-F1
#
_entry.id   AF-A0A1I8AAQ8-F1
#
_cell.length_a   1.000
_cell.length_b   1.000
_cell.length_c   1.000
_cell.angle_alpha   90.00
_cell.angle_beta   90.00
_cell.angle_gamma   90.00
#
_symmetry.space_group_name_H-M   'P 1'
#
loop_
_entity.id
_entity.type
_entity.pdbx_description
1 polymer ?
#
loop_
_entity_poly.entity_id
_entity_poly.type
_entity_poly.pdbx_seq_one_letter_code
_entity_poly.pdbx_strand_id
1 'polypeptide(L)'
;MLLSALRQHFQHIVVNLAGQPDSEPLRTFVSHCDKLIWYTDQNVLDCRRNLEVLTLWREKGMKLEHASLLVDRYLRSVAPDSDALGKRYGLPVLVVLPYSPEVRLNAKNQGLSLFE
;
A
#
# COMPACT_ATOMS: atom_id res chain seq x y z
N MET A 1 14.01 -11.98 -16.59
CA MET A 1 12.70 -11.39 -16.23
C MET A 1 12.85 -9.87 -16.13
N LEU A 2 11.80 -9.11 -16.51
CA LEU A 2 11.79 -7.64 -16.56
C LEU A 2 12.39 -6.97 -15.30
N LEU A 3 12.01 -7.42 -14.10
CA LEU A 3 12.50 -6.83 -12.85
C LEU A 3 14.03 -6.96 -12.68
N SER A 4 14.63 -8.08 -13.12
CA SER A 4 16.07 -8.27 -13.08
C SER A 4 16.80 -7.29 -14.01
N ALA A 5 16.22 -6.99 -15.17
CA ALA A 5 16.77 -6.00 -16.09
C ALA A 5 16.61 -4.57 -15.53
N LEU A 6 15.44 -4.24 -14.98
CA LEU A 6 15.22 -2.92 -14.35
C LEU A 6 16.18 -2.69 -13.18
N ARG A 7 16.45 -3.71 -12.35
CA ARG A 7 17.40 -3.62 -11.22
C ARG A 7 18.84 -3.31 -11.65
N GLN A 8 19.21 -3.53 -12.91
CA GLN A 8 20.54 -3.16 -13.43
C GLN A 8 20.66 -1.67 -13.76
N HIS A 9 19.52 -0.98 -13.97
CA HIS A 9 19.51 0.41 -14.46
C HIS A 9 18.92 1.41 -13.47
N PHE A 10 18.14 0.96 -12.48
CA PHE A 10 17.45 1.83 -11.54
C PHE A 10 17.85 1.52 -10.10
N GLN A 11 18.24 2.55 -9.34
CA GLN A 11 18.54 2.42 -7.91
C GLN A 11 17.28 2.14 -7.09
N HIS A 12 16.16 2.72 -7.51
CA HIS A 12 14.85 2.55 -6.87
C HIS A 12 13.80 2.25 -7.93
N ILE A 13 13.00 1.21 -7.67
CA ILE A 13 11.89 0.81 -8.54
C ILE A 13 10.63 0.82 -7.67
N VAL A 14 9.68 1.69 -8.01
CA VAL A 14 8.37 1.74 -7.36
C VAL A 14 7.36 1.16 -8.32
N VAL A 15 6.68 0.08 -7.89
CA VAL A 15 5.65 -0.57 -8.70
C VAL A 15 4.30 -0.40 -8.02
N ASN A 16 3.36 0.24 -8.72
CA ASN A 16 1.97 0.32 -8.27
C ASN A 16 1.23 -0.97 -8.65
N LEU A 17 0.80 -1.72 -7.63
CA LEU A 17 0.07 -2.99 -7.78
C LEU A 17 -1.43 -2.83 -7.47
N ALA A 18 -1.91 -1.61 -7.24
CA ALA A 18 -3.33 -1.37 -6.96
C ALA A 18 -4.21 -1.84 -8.13
N GLY A 19 -5.33 -2.48 -7.79
CA GLY A 19 -6.28 -3.02 -8.77
C GLY A 19 -5.88 -4.36 -9.38
N GLN A 20 -4.71 -4.92 -9.04
CA GLN A 20 -4.32 -6.26 -9.48
C GLN A 20 -5.00 -7.34 -8.61
N PRO A 21 -5.67 -8.35 -9.20
CA PRO A 21 -6.23 -9.45 -8.44
C PRO A 21 -5.14 -10.37 -7.87
N ASP A 22 -5.46 -11.11 -6.80
CA ASP A 22 -4.57 -12.14 -6.26
C ASP A 22 -4.20 -13.15 -7.35
N SER A 23 -2.90 -13.38 -7.54
CA SER A 23 -2.38 -14.34 -8.51
C SER A 23 -1.01 -14.83 -8.06
N GLU A 24 -0.60 -15.99 -8.53
CA GLU A 24 0.72 -16.53 -8.20
C GLU A 24 1.87 -15.62 -8.67
N PRO A 25 1.85 -15.04 -9.89
CA PRO A 25 2.87 -14.08 -10.30
C PRO A 25 2.94 -12.84 -9.39
N LEU A 26 1.79 -12.32 -8.95
CA LEU A 26 1.74 -11.17 -8.04
C LEU A 26 2.36 -11.51 -6.67
N ARG A 27 2.01 -12.67 -6.10
CA ARG A 27 2.58 -13.13 -4.83
C ARG A 27 4.08 -13.36 -4.94
N THR A 28 4.53 -14.00 -6.01
CA THR A 28 5.97 -14.18 -6.30
C THR A 28 6.66 -12.82 -6.42
N PHE A 29 6.05 -11.85 -7.10
CA PHE A 29 6.60 -10.50 -7.21
C PHE A 29 6.76 -9.83 -5.84
N VAL A 30 5.71 -9.87 -5.01
CA VAL A 30 5.71 -9.31 -3.64
C VAL A 30 6.75 -9.99 -2.74
N SER A 31 6.94 -11.30 -2.86
CA SER A 31 7.95 -12.03 -2.08
C SER A 31 9.40 -11.64 -2.41
N HIS A 32 9.64 -11.04 -3.59
CA HIS A 32 10.98 -10.63 -4.04
C HIS A 32 11.21 -9.12 -3.97
N CYS A 33 10.22 -8.33 -3.51
CA CYS A 33 10.40 -6.91 -3.31
C CYS A 33 11.11 -6.61 -1.99
N ASP A 34 11.85 -5.52 -1.96
CA ASP A 34 12.61 -5.10 -0.78
C ASP A 34 11.71 -4.49 0.30
N LYS A 35 10.59 -3.88 -0.12
CA LYS A 35 9.57 -3.28 0.75
C LYS A 35 8.18 -3.46 0.14
N LEU A 36 7.21 -3.82 0.97
CA LEU A 36 5.79 -3.79 0.63
C LEU A 36 5.10 -2.65 1.40
N ILE A 37 4.41 -1.77 0.68
CA ILE A 37 3.58 -0.73 1.27
C ILE A 37 2.13 -1.08 0.99
N TRP A 38 1.41 -1.52 2.02
CA TRP A 38 -0.01 -1.82 1.95
C TRP A 38 -0.80 -0.52 2.04
N TYR A 39 -1.54 -0.18 0.99
CA TYR A 39 -2.32 1.05 0.92
C TYR A 39 -3.73 0.82 1.46
N THR A 40 -4.20 1.67 2.37
CA THR A 40 -5.59 1.65 2.85
C THR A 40 -6.10 3.05 3.20
N ASP A 41 -7.39 3.16 3.49
CA ASP A 41 -8.01 4.35 4.09
C ASP A 41 -8.89 3.89 5.29
N GLN A 42 -9.69 4.80 5.85
CA GLN A 42 -10.56 4.49 6.99
C GLN A 42 -11.92 3.88 6.59
N ASN A 43 -12.14 3.57 5.31
CA ASN A 43 -13.38 2.92 4.88
C ASN A 43 -13.41 1.47 5.37
N VAL A 44 -14.36 1.16 6.24
CA VAL A 44 -14.49 -0.16 6.89
C VAL A 44 -14.70 -1.30 5.87
N LEU A 45 -15.43 -1.06 4.79
CA LEU A 45 -15.68 -2.08 3.77
C LEU A 45 -14.42 -2.38 2.97
N ASP A 46 -13.67 -1.34 2.60
CA ASP A 46 -12.41 -1.51 1.88
C ASP A 46 -11.34 -2.10 2.80
N CYS A 47 -11.30 -1.73 4.07
CA CYS A 47 -10.47 -2.37 5.08
C CYS A 47 -10.74 -3.88 5.16
N ARG A 48 -12.02 -4.28 5.21
CA ARG A 48 -12.38 -5.70 5.28
C ARG A 48 -11.88 -6.46 4.05
N ARG A 49 -12.12 -5.94 2.84
CA ARG A 49 -11.64 -6.55 1.59
C ARG A 49 -10.12 -6.70 1.56
N ASN A 50 -9.40 -5.66 1.99
CA ASN A 50 -7.95 -5.68 2.05
C ASN A 50 -7.43 -6.72 3.05
N LEU A 51 -8.05 -6.81 4.23
CA LEU A 51 -7.71 -7.82 5.24
C LEU A 51 -7.96 -9.24 4.75
N GLU A 52 -9.01 -9.48 3.96
CA GLU A 52 -9.28 -10.78 3.35
C GLU A 52 -8.12 -11.21 2.43
N VAL A 53 -7.62 -10.31 1.57
CA VAL A 53 -6.46 -10.59 0.72
C VAL A 53 -5.19 -10.82 1.54
N LEU A 54 -4.94 -9.96 2.54
CA LEU A 54 -3.77 -10.10 3.40
C LEU A 54 -3.79 -11.42 4.20
N THR A 55 -4.97 -11.83 4.67
CA THR A 55 -5.17 -13.10 5.38
C THR A 55 -4.94 -14.28 4.44
N LEU A 56 -5.52 -14.24 3.24
CA LEU A 56 -5.28 -15.25 2.20
C LEU A 56 -3.79 -15.42 1.88
N TRP A 57 -3.05 -14.31 1.80
CA TRP A 57 -1.60 -14.35 1.54
C TRP A 57 -0.82 -15.01 2.69
N ARG A 58 -1.18 -14.70 3.94
CA ARG A 58 -0.60 -15.34 5.14
C ARG A 58 -0.92 -16.83 5.20
N GLU A 59 -2.16 -17.23 4.90
CA GLU A 59 -2.59 -18.64 4.85
C GLU A 59 -1.83 -19.41 3.77
N LYS A 60 -1.49 -18.76 2.65
CA LYS A 60 -0.62 -19.31 1.61
C LYS A 60 0.87 -19.31 1.98
N GLY A 61 1.23 -18.97 3.21
CA GLY A 61 2.59 -19.02 3.73
C GLY A 61 3.48 -17.84 3.35
N MET A 62 2.91 -16.74 2.82
CA MET A 62 3.71 -15.55 2.53
C MET A 62 4.22 -14.91 3.83
N LYS A 63 5.53 -14.67 3.89
CA LYS A 63 6.16 -13.87 4.94
C LYS A 63 6.10 -12.39 4.54
N LEU A 64 5.57 -11.55 5.43
CA LEU A 64 5.30 -10.14 5.18
C LEU A 64 6.05 -9.24 6.17
N GLU A 65 7.26 -9.65 6.55
CA GLU A 65 8.12 -8.93 7.51
C GLU A 65 8.61 -7.59 6.94
N HIS A 66 8.72 -7.49 5.61
CA HIS A 66 9.04 -6.27 4.86
C HIS A 66 7.82 -5.41 4.53
N ALA A 67 6.65 -5.75 5.06
CA ALA A 67 5.40 -5.04 4.80
C ALA A 67 5.11 -3.98 5.86
N SER A 68 4.56 -2.86 5.41
CA SER A 68 4.15 -1.74 6.26
C SER A 68 2.87 -1.11 5.73
N LEU A 69 2.12 -0.42 6.59
CA LEU A 69 0.81 0.15 6.28
C LEU A 69 0.93 1.65 5.97
N LEU A 70 0.38 2.07 4.84
CA LEU A 70 0.13 3.47 4.51
C LEU A 70 -1.37 3.74 4.63
N VAL A 71 -1.74 4.66 5.52
CA VAL A 71 -3.13 5.11 5.68
C VAL A 71 -3.30 6.43 4.95
N ASP A 72 -4.00 6.42 3.82
CA ASP A 72 -4.25 7.61 3.01
C ASP A 72 -5.63 8.19 3.30
N ARG A 73 -5.82 9.45 2.87
CA ARG A 73 -7.09 10.17 3.00
C ARG A 73 -7.61 10.20 4.45
N TYR A 74 -6.68 10.29 5.40
CA TYR A 74 -6.98 10.19 6.81
C TYR A 74 -7.73 11.42 7.32
N LEU A 75 -8.79 11.16 8.09
CA LEU A 75 -9.64 12.12 8.77
C LEU A 75 -9.58 11.83 10.27
N ARG A 76 -8.99 12.75 11.06
CA ARG A 76 -8.77 12.55 12.50
C ARG A 76 -10.06 12.31 13.30
N SER A 77 -11.18 12.85 12.85
CA SER A 77 -12.49 12.74 13.50
C SER A 77 -13.25 11.46 13.11
N VAL A 78 -12.69 10.62 12.24
CA VAL A 78 -13.32 9.40 11.74
C VAL A 78 -12.59 8.20 12.34
N ALA A 79 -13.34 7.20 12.79
CA ALA A 79 -12.80 5.91 13.18
C ALA A 79 -12.83 4.93 11.99
N PRO A 80 -11.94 3.92 11.93
CA PRO A 80 -10.85 3.63 12.86
C PRO A 80 -9.67 4.61 12.73
N ASP A 81 -8.96 4.88 13.83
CA ASP A 81 -7.71 5.63 13.78
C ASP A 81 -6.55 4.78 13.19
N SER A 82 -5.40 5.43 12.95
CA SER A 82 -4.24 4.77 12.36
C SER A 82 -3.68 3.63 13.20
N ASP A 83 -3.77 3.73 14.53
CA ASP A 83 -3.23 2.71 15.45
C ASP A 83 -4.12 1.47 15.45
N ALA A 84 -5.44 1.65 15.45
CA ALA A 84 -6.42 0.60 15.30
C ALA A 84 -6.27 -0.10 13.95
N LEU A 85 -6.02 0.65 12.87
CA LEU A 85 -5.71 0.09 11.55
C LEU A 85 -4.42 -0.73 11.58
N GLY A 86 -3.31 -0.19 12.08
CA GLY A 86 -2.03 -0.91 12.20
C GLY A 86 -2.18 -2.24 12.94
N LYS A 87 -2.86 -2.23 14.10
CA LYS A 87 -3.18 -3.44 14.87
C LYS A 87 -4.05 -4.42 14.09
N ARG A 88 -5.09 -3.94 13.40
CA ARG A 88 -6.03 -4.79 12.66
C ARG A 88 -5.36 -5.47 11.47
N TYR A 89 -4.48 -4.77 10.76
CA TYR A 89 -3.70 -5.32 9.67
C TYR A 89 -2.54 -6.20 10.16
N GLY A 90 -2.07 -6.00 11.39
CA GLY A 90 -0.86 -6.65 11.90
C GLY A 90 0.36 -6.19 11.10
N LEU A 91 0.40 -4.90 10.74
CA LEU A 91 1.48 -4.26 9.99
C LEU A 91 1.88 -2.96 10.71
N PRO A 92 3.18 -2.61 10.75
CA PRO A 92 3.61 -1.32 11.28
C PRO A 92 3.08 -0.18 10.40
N VAL A 93 2.56 0.88 11.01
CA VAL A 93 2.13 2.09 10.28
C VAL A 93 3.38 2.84 9.81
N LEU A 94 3.57 2.90 8.50
CA LEU A 94 4.68 3.63 7.86
C LEU A 94 4.40 5.13 7.86
N VAL A 95 3.21 5.51 7.39
CA VAL A 95 2.82 6.91 7.22
C VAL A 95 1.31 7.05 7.18
N VAL A 96 0.83 8.18 7.69
CA VAL A 96 -0.58 8.60 7.62
C VAL A 96 -0.65 9.89 6.82
N LEU A 97 -1.33 9.85 5.67
CA LEU A 97 -1.48 11.00 4.77
C LEU A 97 -2.86 11.63 4.97
N PRO A 98 -2.94 12.96 5.12
CA PRO A 98 -4.21 13.64 5.39
C PRO A 98 -5.14 13.63 4.17
N TYR A 99 -6.43 13.77 4.45
CA TYR A 99 -7.41 14.08 3.42
C TYR A 99 -7.23 15.52 2.90
N SER A 100 -6.73 15.65 1.66
CA SER A 100 -6.49 16.94 1.00
C SER A 100 -6.89 16.88 -0.48
N PRO A 101 -8.20 16.77 -0.77
CA PRO A 101 -8.68 16.48 -2.13
C PRO A 101 -8.34 17.58 -3.14
N GLU A 102 -8.49 18.85 -2.76
CA GLU A 102 -8.23 19.99 -3.65
C GLU A 102 -6.76 20.09 -4.05
N VAL A 103 -5.85 20.02 -3.07
CA VAL A 103 -4.39 20.05 -3.31
C VAL A 103 -3.97 18.91 -4.24
N ARG A 104 -4.47 17.69 -3.98
CA ARG A 104 -4.19 16.51 -4.81
C ARG A 104 -4.75 16.63 -6.22
N LEU A 105 -5.94 17.20 -6.39
CA LEU A 105 -6.53 17.43 -7.70
C LEU A 105 -5.75 18.46 -8.50
N ASN A 106 -5.35 19.57 -7.86
CA ASN A 106 -4.57 20.63 -8.49
C ASN A 106 -3.20 20.12 -8.97
N ALA A 107 -2.46 19.38 -8.14
CA ALA A 107 -1.17 18.81 -8.54
C ALA A 107 -1.30 17.84 -9.72
N LYS A 108 -2.30 16.96 -9.68
CA LYS A 108 -2.61 16.03 -10.79
C LYS A 108 -2.94 16.77 -12.09
N ASN A 109 -3.76 17.81 -12.03
CA ASN A 109 -4.14 18.59 -13.20
C ASN A 109 -2.95 19.32 -13.83
N GLN A 110 -1.93 19.63 -13.02
CA GLN A 110 -0.69 20.25 -13.47
C GLN A 110 0.39 19.24 -13.88
N GLY A 111 0.16 17.94 -13.64
CA GLY A 111 1.16 16.90 -13.89
C GLY A 111 2.35 16.94 -12.94
N LEU A 112 2.23 17.63 -11.80
CA LEU A 112 3.28 17.83 -10.81
C LEU A 112 3.12 16.89 -9.62
N SER A 113 4.21 16.67 -8.90
CA SER A 113 4.15 15.98 -7.62
C SER A 113 3.56 16.89 -6.52
N LEU A 114 3.13 16.32 -5.40
CA LEU A 114 2.71 17.13 -4.23
C LEU A 114 3.87 17.85 -3.53
N PHE A 115 5.11 17.58 -3.94
CA PHE A 115 6.33 18.12 -3.34
C PHE A 115 6.96 19.23 -4.16
N GLU A 116 6.36 19.56 -5.31
CA GLU A 116 6.73 20.70 -6.15
C GLU A 116 5.86 21.92 -5.80
#